data_AF-A0A227J2T3-F1
#
_entry.id   AF-A0A227J2T3-F1
#
_cell.length_a   1.000
_cell.length_b   1.000
_cell.length_c   1.000
_cell.angle_alpha   90.00
_cell.angle_beta   90.00
_cell.angle_gamma   90.00
#
_symmetry.space_group_name_H-M   'P 1'
#
loop_
_entity.id
_entity.type
_entity.pdbx_description
1 polymer ?
#
loop_
_entity_poly.entity_id
_entity_poly.type
_entity_poly.pdbx_seq_one_letter_code
_entity_poly.pdbx_strand_id
1 'polypeptide(L)'
;VEKRLDVNAPQVVVSDTKIALGELASWVHHSCQTPTVAITGSCGKTTVKEMVASILQQKGNVLFTAGNFNNDIGVPLTLLRSQQDDDYAVIELGANHIGEIAYTT
;
A
#
# COMPACT_ATOMS: atom_id res chain seq x y z
N VAL A 1 -10.62 12.17 -10.77
CA VAL A 1 -10.07 13.23 -11.65
C VAL A 1 -9.92 14.51 -10.86
N GLU A 2 -8.95 15.37 -11.18
CA GLU A 2 -8.75 16.65 -10.44
C GLU A 2 -9.66 17.78 -10.94
N LYS A 3 -10.27 17.58 -12.11
CA LYS A 3 -11.26 18.48 -12.69
C LYS A 3 -12.23 17.67 -13.54
N ARG A 4 -13.42 18.21 -13.76
CA ARG A 4 -14.42 17.59 -14.62
C ARG A 4 -13.93 17.60 -16.07
N LEU A 5 -14.00 16.43 -16.72
CA LEU A 5 -13.62 16.21 -18.11
C LEU A 5 -14.88 16.04 -18.97
N ASP A 6 -14.80 16.46 -20.24
CA ASP A 6 -15.87 16.27 -21.22
C ASP A 6 -15.83 14.87 -21.81
N VAL A 7 -16.17 13.89 -20.96
CA VAL A 7 -16.27 12.47 -21.31
C VAL A 7 -17.55 11.89 -20.73
N ASN A 8 -18.21 11.02 -21.48
CA ASN A 8 -19.45 10.37 -21.06
C ASN A 8 -19.16 9.19 -20.12
N ALA A 9 -18.64 9.48 -18.93
CA ALA A 9 -18.40 8.52 -17.86
C ALA A 9 -18.62 9.16 -16.47
N PRO A 10 -19.04 8.39 -15.46
CA PRO A 10 -19.06 8.86 -14.07
C PRO A 10 -17.68 9.34 -13.63
N GLN A 11 -17.63 10.45 -12.90
CA GLN A 11 -16.38 11.07 -12.46
C GLN A 11 -16.45 11.39 -10.96
N VAL A 12 -15.51 10.82 -10.20
CA VAL A 12 -15.22 11.25 -8.83
C VAL A 12 -14.19 12.39 -8.93
N VAL A 13 -14.61 13.61 -8.60
CA VAL A 13 -13.76 14.80 -8.65
C VAL A 13 -13.13 15.01 -7.28
N VAL A 14 -11.80 15.08 -7.24
CA VAL A 14 -10.98 15.25 -6.03
C VAL A 14 -10.02 16.41 -6.22
N SER A 15 -9.47 16.97 -5.15
CA SER A 15 -8.49 18.06 -5.24
C SER A 15 -7.13 17.59 -5.77
N ASP A 16 -6.70 16.41 -5.36
CA ASP A 16 -5.41 15.79 -5.74
C ASP A 16 -5.64 14.28 -5.87
N THR A 17 -5.32 13.73 -7.04
CA THR A 17 -5.56 12.31 -7.34
C THR A 17 -4.58 11.37 -6.65
N LYS A 18 -3.37 11.84 -6.33
CA LYS A 18 -2.39 11.06 -5.57
C LYS A 18 -2.80 10.93 -4.11
N ILE A 19 -3.26 12.02 -3.51
CA ILE A 19 -3.79 12.01 -2.14
C ILE A 19 -5.03 11.11 -2.05
N ALA A 20 -5.98 11.29 -2.98
CA ALA A 20 -7.19 10.48 -3.02
C ALA A 20 -6.90 8.98 -3.20
N LEU A 21 -5.85 8.61 -3.97
CA LEU A 21 -5.39 7.24 -4.09
C LEU A 21 -4.91 6.69 -2.73
N GLY A 22 -4.09 7.45 -2.00
CA GLY A 22 -3.62 7.07 -0.67
C GLY A 22 -4.76 6.92 0.34
N GLU A 23 -5.70 7.87 0.37
CA GLU A 23 -6.86 7.83 1.25
C GLU A 23 -7.76 6.61 0.97
N LEU A 24 -8.07 6.35 -0.30
CA LEU A 24 -8.86 5.19 -0.69
C LEU A 24 -8.15 3.88 -0.30
N ALA A 25 -6.86 3.78 -0.59
CA ALA A 25 -6.06 2.61 -0.28
C ALA A 25 -5.99 2.34 1.22
N SER A 26 -5.78 3.39 2.02
CA SER A 26 -5.82 3.32 3.48
C SER A 26 -7.17 2.83 3.97
N TRP A 27 -8.27 3.38 3.44
CA TRP A 27 -9.62 2.96 3.82
C TRP A 27 -9.89 1.48 3.50
N VAL A 28 -9.52 1.04 2.29
CA VAL A 28 -9.66 -0.38 1.87
C VAL A 28 -8.90 -1.29 2.84
N HIS A 29 -7.61 -1.02 3.08
CA HIS A 29 -6.79 -1.85 3.95
C HIS A 29 -7.31 -1.89 5.40
N HIS A 30 -7.69 -0.73 5.95
CA HIS A 30 -8.26 -0.65 7.31
C HIS A 30 -9.57 -1.42 7.45
N SER A 31 -10.37 -1.50 6.39
CA SER A 31 -11.62 -2.26 6.40
C SER A 31 -11.41 -3.79 6.53
N CYS A 32 -10.24 -4.28 6.13
CA CYS A 32 -9.87 -5.69 6.24
C CYS A 32 -9.35 -6.07 7.64
N GLN A 33 -8.92 -5.09 8.45
CA GLN A 33 -8.38 -5.30 9.80
C GLN A 33 -7.20 -6.31 9.86
N THR A 34 -6.47 -6.44 8.76
CA THR A 34 -5.36 -7.38 8.64
C THR A 34 -4.18 -6.95 9.52
N PRO A 35 -3.58 -7.86 10.32
CA PRO A 35 -2.32 -7.60 11.01
C PRO A 35 -1.20 -7.24 10.03
N THR A 36 -0.63 -6.04 10.19
CA THR A 36 0.30 -5.45 9.21
C THR A 36 1.69 -5.23 9.80
N VAL A 37 2.71 -5.64 9.05
CA VAL A 37 4.13 -5.38 9.30
C VAL A 37 4.65 -4.41 8.22
N ALA A 38 5.11 -3.23 8.64
CA ALA A 38 5.77 -2.27 7.75
C ALA A 38 7.30 -2.35 7.91
N ILE A 39 8.02 -2.43 6.79
CA ILE A 39 9.49 -2.58 6.76
C ILE A 39 10.10 -1.39 6.01
N THR A 40 10.98 -0.65 6.67
CA THR A 40 11.75 0.45 6.09
C THR A 40 13.24 0.31 6.41
N GLY A 41 14.07 1.20 5.87
CA GLY A 41 15.51 1.23 6.08
C GLY A 41 16.31 1.52 4.81
N SER A 42 17.60 1.87 4.97
CA SER A 42 18.47 2.21 3.84
C SER A 42 18.85 1.00 2.99
N CYS A 43 18.95 -0.18 3.60
CA CYS A 43 19.32 -1.43 2.93
C CYS A 43 18.56 -2.63 3.52
N GLY A 44 18.54 -3.76 2.79
CA GLY A 44 17.98 -5.02 3.27
C GLY A 44 16.46 -5.13 3.29
N LYS A 45 15.71 -4.05 3.05
CA LYS A 45 14.23 -4.01 3.05
C LYS A 45 13.58 -5.16 2.28
N THR A 46 13.94 -5.33 1.01
CA THR A 46 13.35 -6.35 0.14
C THR A 46 13.64 -7.76 0.65
N THR A 47 14.88 -8.02 1.07
CA THR A 47 15.28 -9.32 1.64
C THR A 47 14.49 -9.62 2.92
N VAL A 48 14.38 -8.65 3.84
CA VAL A 48 13.65 -8.84 5.09
C VAL A 48 12.16 -9.02 4.82
N LYS A 49 11.57 -8.24 3.90
CA LYS A 49 10.18 -8.40 3.45
C LYS A 49 9.92 -9.80 2.92
N GLU A 50 10.78 -10.32 2.05
CA GLU A 50 10.64 -11.68 1.50
C GLU A 50 10.76 -12.76 2.57
N MET A 51 11.71 -12.62 3.50
CA MET A 51 11.84 -13.55 4.63
C MET A 51 10.59 -13.55 5.52
N VAL A 52 10.09 -12.36 5.90
CA VAL A 52 8.90 -12.22 6.75
C VAL A 52 7.65 -12.78 6.03
N ALA A 53 7.45 -12.42 4.76
CA ALA A 53 6.34 -12.94 3.96
C ALA A 53 6.41 -14.47 3.85
N SER A 54 7.59 -15.03 3.57
CA SER A 54 7.76 -16.49 3.47
C SER A 54 7.45 -17.22 4.78
N ILE A 55 7.78 -16.63 5.93
CA ILE A 55 7.47 -17.21 7.25
C ILE A 55 5.96 -17.15 7.51
N LEU A 56 5.32 -16.01 7.27
CA LEU A 56 3.88 -15.82 7.51
C LEU A 56 3.02 -16.65 6.56
N GLN A 57 3.49 -16.89 5.32
CA GLN A 57 2.82 -17.78 4.36
C GLN A 57 2.73 -19.23 4.85
N GLN A 58 3.56 -19.65 5.81
CA GLN A 58 3.39 -20.96 6.45
C GLN A 58 2.19 -21.02 7.42
N LYS A 59 1.55 -19.88 7.70
CA LYS A 59 0.46 -19.74 8.67
C LYS A 59 -0.85 -19.24 8.07
N GLY A 60 -0.82 -18.57 6.92
CA GLY A 60 -2.02 -18.03 6.31
C GLY A 60 -1.76 -17.29 5.00
N ASN A 61 -2.80 -16.64 4.50
CA ASN A 61 -2.75 -15.76 3.33
C ASN A 61 -1.99 -14.48 3.66
N VAL A 62 -1.11 -14.04 2.76
CA VAL A 62 -0.25 -12.88 2.99
C VAL A 62 -0.31 -11.93 1.81
N LEU A 63 -0.78 -10.70 2.07
CA LEU A 63 -0.54 -9.56 1.20
C LEU A 63 0.89 -9.07 1.41
N PHE A 64 1.64 -8.81 0.34
CA PHE A 64 2.96 -8.20 0.45
C PHE A 64 3.30 -7.31 -0.73
N THR A 65 4.21 -6.35 -0.52
CA THR A 65 4.70 -5.45 -1.57
C THR A 65 5.36 -6.22 -2.71
N ALA A 66 4.79 -6.04 -3.92
CA ALA A 66 5.31 -6.63 -5.15
C ALA A 66 6.36 -5.72 -5.78
N GLY A 67 7.47 -6.33 -6.25
CA GLY A 67 8.54 -5.60 -6.93
C GLY A 67 9.07 -4.41 -6.10
N ASN A 68 9.11 -3.23 -6.72
CA ASN A 68 9.60 -1.98 -6.14
C ASN A 68 8.47 -1.00 -5.76
N PHE A 69 7.26 -1.50 -5.48
CA PHE A 69 6.10 -0.67 -5.12
C PHE A 69 6.15 -0.17 -3.66
N ASN A 70 7.22 0.56 -3.33
CA ASN A 70 7.52 1.02 -1.98
C ASN A 70 7.48 2.57 -1.85
N ASN A 71 7.02 3.29 -2.87
CA ASN A 71 6.89 4.76 -2.84
C ASN A 71 5.44 5.21 -2.57
N ASP A 72 5.21 6.52 -2.65
CA ASP A 72 3.93 7.19 -2.41
C ASP A 72 2.78 6.78 -3.35
N ILE A 73 3.06 6.07 -4.44
CA ILE A 73 2.08 5.46 -5.34
C ILE A 73 2.00 3.94 -5.17
N GLY A 74 3.16 3.29 -5.08
CA GLY A 74 3.27 1.84 -5.01
C GLY A 74 2.68 1.25 -3.74
N VAL A 75 2.85 1.95 -2.61
CA VAL A 75 2.25 1.52 -1.33
C VAL A 75 0.73 1.53 -1.42
N PRO A 76 0.05 2.63 -1.83
CA PRO A 76 -1.39 2.61 -2.07
C PRO A 76 -1.87 1.49 -3.02
N LEU A 77 -1.15 1.24 -4.12
CA LEU A 77 -1.50 0.16 -5.05
C LEU A 77 -1.37 -1.24 -4.40
N THR A 78 -0.45 -1.41 -3.46
CA THR A 78 -0.33 -2.65 -2.68
C THR A 78 -1.51 -2.79 -1.71
N LEU A 79 -1.85 -1.72 -0.98
CA LEU A 79 -2.95 -1.71 -0.02
C LEU A 79 -4.33 -1.92 -0.68
N LEU A 80 -4.53 -1.43 -1.90
CA LEU A 80 -5.76 -1.68 -2.67
C LEU A 80 -5.98 -3.16 -3.03
N ARG A 81 -4.97 -4.02 -2.87
CA ARG A 81 -5.08 -5.46 -3.08
C ARG A 81 -5.50 -6.22 -1.82
N SER A 82 -5.71 -5.54 -0.70
CA SER A 82 -6.20 -6.18 0.53
C SER A 82 -7.55 -6.86 0.32
N GLN A 83 -7.66 -8.07 0.85
CA GLN A 83 -8.88 -8.87 0.87
C GLN A 83 -9.25 -9.23 2.30
N GLN A 84 -10.53 -9.56 2.54
CA GLN A 84 -11.00 -9.91 3.88
C GLN A 84 -10.44 -11.25 4.39
N ASP A 85 -9.92 -12.09 3.50
CA ASP A 85 -9.31 -13.38 3.80
C ASP A 85 -7.77 -13.32 3.88
N ASP A 86 -7.17 -12.12 3.83
CA ASP A 86 -5.75 -11.93 4.13
C ASP A 86 -5.53 -12.07 5.65
N ASP A 87 -4.71 -13.04 6.06
CA ASP A 87 -4.34 -13.24 7.47
C ASP A 87 -3.24 -12.26 7.92
N TYR A 88 -2.38 -11.82 7.00
CA TYR A 88 -1.26 -10.90 7.28
C TYR A 88 -0.96 -9.97 6.11
N ALA A 89 -0.36 -8.81 6.41
CA ALA A 89 0.20 -7.91 5.40
C ALA A 89 1.67 -7.55 5.70
N VAL A 90 2.53 -7.55 4.69
CA VAL A 90 3.96 -7.21 4.77
C VAL A 90 4.30 -6.11 3.76
N ILE A 91 4.39 -4.87 4.24
CA ILE A 91 4.51 -3.69 3.41
C ILE A 91 5.93 -3.15 3.46
N GLU A 92 6.59 -3.07 2.31
CA GLU A 92 7.89 -2.41 2.16
C GLU A 92 7.69 -0.92 1.91
N LEU A 93 8.32 -0.08 2.73
CA LEU A 93 8.29 1.38 2.64
C LEU A 93 9.67 1.93 2.25
N GLY A 94 9.70 2.63 1.12
CA GLY A 94 10.79 3.49 0.68
C GLY A 94 10.74 4.81 1.43
N ALA A 95 11.91 5.41 1.62
CA ALA A 95 12.04 6.72 2.25
C ALA A 95 13.17 7.48 1.54
N ASN A 96 12.86 7.98 0.35
CA ASN A 96 13.76 8.81 -0.43
C ASN A 96 13.70 10.27 0.03
N HIS A 97 12.53 10.71 0.50
CA HIS A 97 12.29 12.06 0.96
C HIS A 97 11.68 12.10 2.37
N ILE A 98 12.02 13.16 3.11
CA ILE A 98 11.46 13.41 4.45
C ILE A 98 9.93 13.51 4.32
N GLY A 99 9.21 12.75 5.14
CA GLY A 99 7.74 12.76 5.17
C GLY A 99 7.06 11.60 4.41
N GLU A 100 7.78 10.88 3.55
CA GLU A 100 7.19 9.76 2.80
C GLU A 100 6.69 8.64 3.71
N ILE A 101 7.48 8.25 4.72
CA ILE A 101 7.07 7.22 5.68
C ILE A 101 5.79 7.64 6.40
N ALA A 102 5.72 8.89 6.87
CA ALA A 102 4.59 9.41 7.62
C ALA A 102 3.29 9.48 6.79
N TYR A 103 3.41 9.61 5.47
CA TYR A 103 2.27 9.55 4.56
C TYR A 103 1.80 8.10 4.30
N THR A 104 2.70 7.13 4.41
CA THR A 104 2.45 5.71 4.10
C THR A 104 2.09 4.83 5.30
N THR A 105 2.02 5.41 6.50
CA THR A 105 1.56 4.78 7.76
C THR A 105 0.26 5.40 8.21
#